data_AF-G4CKE1-F1
#
_entry.id   AF-G4CKE1-F1
#
_cell.length_a   1.000
_cell.length_b   1.000
_cell.length_c   1.000
_cell.angle_alpha   90.00
_cell.angle_beta   90.00
_cell.angle_gamma   90.00
#
_symmetry.space_group_name_H-M   'P 1'
#
loop_
_entity.id
_entity.type
_entity.pdbx_description
1 polymer ?
#
loop_
_entity_poly.entity_id
_entity_poly.type
_entity_poly.pdbx_seq_one_letter_code
_entity_poly.pdbx_strand_id
1 'polypeptide(L)'
;MNIKPTAALMLALALPAAAWAADEVKIATDTSGLPAEMVQNIAHSSKSMGVKEPMNVSLKTENGTRYAVVSGSSATTCRVKLSNANPPTMLGLSCR
;
A
#
# COMPACT_ATOMS: atom_id res chain seq x y z
N MET A 1 0.00 -59.77 27.18
CA MET A 1 -1.39 -59.33 27.46
C MET A 1 -1.33 -58.34 28.62
N ASN A 2 -1.78 -57.09 28.60
CA ASN A 2 -2.36 -56.19 27.60
C ASN A 2 -2.07 -54.77 28.14
N ILE A 3 -1.27 -53.98 27.44
CA ILE A 3 -1.06 -52.57 27.82
C ILE A 3 -2.05 -51.74 27.00
N LYS A 4 -2.98 -51.08 27.69
CA LYS A 4 -4.11 -50.30 27.13
C LYS A 4 -3.61 -49.19 26.19
N PRO A 5 -4.26 -48.97 25.03
CA PRO A 5 -3.91 -47.86 24.14
C PRO A 5 -4.58 -46.58 24.65
N THR A 6 -3.81 -45.71 25.29
CA THR A 6 -4.28 -44.35 25.59
C THR A 6 -4.05 -43.50 24.34
N ALA A 7 -5.13 -43.26 23.62
CA ALA A 7 -5.17 -42.39 22.44
C ALA A 7 -4.69 -40.97 22.81
N ALA A 8 -3.49 -40.61 22.35
CA ALA A 8 -3.01 -39.24 22.39
C ALA A 8 -3.56 -38.50 21.17
N LEU A 9 -4.66 -37.78 21.36
CA LEU A 9 -5.24 -36.87 20.38
C LEU A 9 -4.32 -35.64 20.26
N MET A 10 -3.34 -35.69 19.34
CA MET A 10 -2.56 -34.51 18.98
C MET A 10 -3.44 -33.56 18.16
N LEU A 11 -4.06 -32.58 18.83
CA LEU A 11 -4.54 -31.38 18.16
C LEU A 11 -3.32 -30.60 17.65
N ALA A 12 -2.90 -30.89 16.43
CA ALA A 12 -2.03 -29.99 15.68
C ALA A 12 -2.83 -28.71 15.43
N LEU A 13 -2.51 -27.66 16.20
CA LEU A 13 -2.92 -26.29 15.93
C LEU A 13 -2.39 -25.92 14.54
N ALA A 14 -3.22 -26.10 13.51
CA ALA A 14 -3.02 -25.45 12.23
C ALA A 14 -3.18 -23.94 12.50
N LEU A 15 -2.05 -23.27 12.70
CA LEU A 15 -1.98 -21.82 12.61
C LEU A 15 -2.51 -21.46 11.22
N PRO A 16 -3.64 -20.75 11.07
CA PRO A 16 -3.91 -20.11 9.81
C PRO A 16 -2.78 -19.11 9.65
N ALA A 17 -1.91 -19.34 8.66
CA ALA A 17 -1.06 -18.29 8.14
C ALA A 17 -2.02 -17.18 7.74
N ALA A 18 -2.17 -16.18 8.60
CA ALA A 18 -2.83 -14.95 8.26
C ALA A 18 -2.00 -14.37 7.12
N ALA A 19 -2.44 -14.65 5.89
CA ALA A 19 -1.97 -13.93 4.73
C ALA A 19 -2.20 -12.46 5.08
N TRP A 20 -1.10 -11.75 5.34
CA TRP A 20 -1.09 -10.31 5.47
C TRP A 20 -1.60 -9.73 4.16
N ALA A 21 -2.92 -9.64 4.01
CA ALA A 21 -3.54 -8.73 3.08
C ALA A 21 -3.09 -7.36 3.56
N ALA A 22 -2.10 -6.79 2.89
CA ALA A 22 -1.78 -5.39 3.05
C ALA A 22 -3.10 -4.64 2.92
N ASP A 23 -3.45 -3.86 3.94
CA ASP A 23 -4.68 -3.08 4.02
C ASP A 23 -4.71 -2.17 2.78
N GLU A 24 -5.38 -2.61 1.71
CA GLU A 24 -5.37 -1.90 0.43
C GLU A 24 -6.02 -0.54 0.67
N VAL A 25 -5.28 0.52 0.35
CA VAL A 25 -5.78 1.87 0.53
C VAL A 25 -6.90 2.10 -0.47
N LYS A 26 -8.03 2.59 0.02
CA LYS A 26 -9.20 2.88 -0.82
C LYS A 26 -8.88 4.05 -1.75
N ILE A 27 -8.73 3.75 -3.04
CA ILE A 27 -8.55 4.76 -4.10
C ILE A 27 -9.90 5.05 -4.74
N ALA A 28 -10.37 6.30 -4.66
CA ALA A 28 -11.58 6.75 -5.35
C ALA A 28 -11.31 7.01 -6.84
N THR A 29 -10.16 7.59 -7.17
CA THR A 29 -9.80 7.91 -8.56
C THR A 29 -8.30 7.83 -8.76
N ASP A 30 -7.88 7.17 -9.83
CA ASP A 30 -6.49 7.15 -10.28
C ASP A 30 -6.42 7.56 -11.76
N THR A 31 -5.68 8.64 -12.03
CA THR A 31 -5.39 9.14 -13.38
C THR A 31 -3.89 9.21 -13.65
N SER A 32 -3.08 8.59 -12.79
CA SER A 32 -1.62 8.70 -12.83
C SER A 32 -0.98 7.85 -13.93
N GLY A 33 -1.65 6.78 -14.37
CA GLY A 33 -1.10 5.80 -15.30
C GLY A 33 0.09 5.02 -14.74
N LEU A 34 0.25 4.99 -13.42
CA LEU A 34 1.29 4.22 -12.73
C LEU A 34 0.84 2.76 -12.55
N PRO A 35 1.78 1.82 -12.36
CA PRO A 35 1.43 0.45 -11.99
C PRO A 35 0.61 0.41 -10.68
N ALA A 36 -0.41 -0.45 -10.61
CA ALA A 36 -1.33 -0.51 -9.47
C ALA A 36 -0.61 -0.73 -8.12
N GLU A 37 0.40 -1.60 -8.09
CA GLU A 37 1.22 -1.82 -6.90
C GLU A 37 1.94 -0.54 -6.44
N MET A 38 2.45 0.25 -7.38
CA MET A 38 3.11 1.51 -7.08
C MET A 38 2.11 2.56 -6.55
N VAL A 39 0.90 2.61 -7.12
CA VAL A 39 -0.18 3.47 -6.65
C VAL A 39 -0.53 3.14 -5.21
N GLN A 40 -0.67 1.84 -4.88
CA GLN A 40 -0.92 1.38 -3.52
C GLN A 40 0.22 1.73 -2.55
N ASN A 41 1.48 1.51 -2.95
CA ASN A 41 2.64 1.87 -2.13
C ASN A 41 2.72 3.38 -1.85
N ILE A 42 2.45 4.21 -2.86
CA ILE A 42 2.38 5.67 -2.75
C ILE A 42 1.23 6.09 -1.83
N ALA A 43 0.05 5.50 -2.00
CA ALA A 43 -1.13 5.82 -1.20
C ALA A 43 -0.95 5.40 0.26
N HIS A 44 -0.36 4.23 0.53
CA HIS A 44 -0.06 3.76 1.87
C HIS A 44 0.96 4.67 2.58
N SER A 45 1.99 5.09 1.85
CA SER A 45 2.97 6.07 2.36
C SER A 45 2.34 7.45 2.60
N SER A 46 1.36 7.84 1.78
CA SER A 46 0.63 9.10 1.96
C SER A 46 -0.35 9.03 3.14
N LYS A 47 -0.94 7.86 3.39
CA LYS A 47 -1.83 7.57 4.53
C LYS A 47 -1.10 7.74 5.85
N SER A 48 0.11 7.18 5.97
CA SER A 48 0.94 7.33 7.18
C SER A 48 1.37 8.78 7.44
N MET A 49 1.33 9.63 6.42
CA MET A 49 1.66 11.05 6.47
C MET A 49 0.45 11.96 6.70
N GLY A 50 -0.76 11.38 6.84
CA GLY A 50 -1.97 12.11 7.23
C GLY A 50 -3.02 12.28 6.13
N VAL A 51 -2.79 11.76 4.93
CA VAL A 51 -3.85 11.74 3.90
C VAL A 51 -4.93 10.74 4.30
N LYS A 52 -6.18 11.16 4.30
CA LYS A 52 -7.32 10.30 4.65
C LYS A 52 -8.03 9.73 3.43
N GLU A 53 -8.50 8.49 3.57
CA GLU A 53 -9.29 7.81 2.54
C GLU A 53 -10.68 8.43 2.33
N PRO A 54 -11.30 8.21 1.15
CA PRO A 54 -10.72 7.59 -0.03
C PRO A 54 -9.75 8.55 -0.74
N MET A 55 -8.70 8.01 -1.34
CA MET A 55 -7.62 8.81 -1.95
C MET A 55 -7.78 8.98 -3.45
N ASN A 56 -7.25 10.09 -3.95
CA ASN A 56 -7.14 10.37 -5.37
C ASN A 56 -5.65 10.44 -5.74
N VAL A 57 -5.28 9.77 -6.82
CA VAL A 57 -3.90 9.73 -7.31
C VAL A 57 -3.84 10.29 -8.72
N SER A 58 -2.92 11.21 -8.95
CA SER A 58 -2.70 11.83 -10.26
C SER A 58 -1.21 12.00 -10.53
N LEU A 59 -0.83 12.12 -11.80
CA LEU A 59 0.54 12.40 -12.20
C LEU A 59 0.65 13.86 -12.65
N LYS A 60 1.69 14.54 -12.18
CA LYS A 60 2.08 15.87 -12.66
C LYS A 60 3.54 15.85 -13.12
N THR A 61 3.83 16.59 -14.17
CA THR A 61 5.20 16.81 -14.64
C THR A 61 5.51 18.30 -14.54
N GLU A 62 6.54 18.65 -13.78
CA GLU A 62 6.99 20.03 -13.58
C GLU A 62 8.49 20.08 -13.83
N ASN A 63 8.94 20.93 -14.77
CA ASN A 63 10.36 21.10 -15.12
C ASN A 63 11.08 19.76 -15.43
N GLY A 64 10.42 18.86 -16.17
CA GLY A 64 10.97 17.53 -16.52
C GLY A 64 11.02 16.52 -15.37
N THR A 65 10.53 16.89 -14.18
CA THR A 65 10.40 15.99 -13.03
C THR A 65 8.96 15.52 -12.89
N ARG A 66 8.76 14.21 -12.72
CA ARG A 66 7.46 13.59 -12.52
C ARG A 66 7.13 13.50 -11.04
N TYR A 67 5.88 13.77 -10.70
CA TYR A 67 5.33 13.68 -9.34
C TYR A 67 4.01 12.92 -9.36
N ALA A 68 3.84 11.94 -8.48
CA ALA A 68 2.50 11.51 -8.10
C ALA A 68 1.96 12.47 -7.04
N VAL A 69 0.76 12.99 -7.25
CA VAL A 69 0.05 13.82 -6.27
C VAL A 69 -1.08 12.98 -5.68
N VAL A 70 -1.05 12.83 -4.37
CA VAL A 70 -2.04 12.09 -3.59
C VAL A 70 -2.80 13.06 -2.69
N SER A 71 -4.11 13.08 -2.83
CA SER A 71 -5.03 13.79 -1.95
C SER A 71 -6.13 12.85 -1.48
N GLY A 72 -6.96 13.30 -0.55
CA GLY A 72 -8.06 12.51 -0.05
C GLY A 72 -9.08 13.38 0.67
N SER A 73 -9.76 12.82 1.67
CA SER A 73 -10.78 13.54 2.46
C SER A 73 -10.20 14.51 3.50
N SER A 74 -8.88 14.48 3.72
CA SER A 74 -8.15 15.43 4.58
C SER A 74 -7.68 16.67 3.80
N ALA A 75 -7.31 17.72 4.52
CA ALA A 75 -6.59 18.87 3.94
C ALA A 75 -5.17 18.50 3.46
N THR A 76 -4.58 17.44 4.02
CA THR A 76 -3.23 16.98 3.68
C THR A 76 -3.15 16.49 2.24
N THR A 77 -2.15 16.97 1.51
CA THR A 77 -1.82 16.51 0.16
C THR A 77 -0.34 16.13 0.10
N CYS A 78 -0.06 14.94 -0.42
CA CYS A 78 1.29 14.44 -0.62
C CYS A 78 1.71 14.56 -2.07
N ARG A 79 2.97 14.95 -2.28
CA ARG A 79 3.65 14.92 -3.57
C ARG A 79 4.81 13.95 -3.47
N VAL A 80 4.80 12.93 -4.30
CA VAL A 80 5.84 11.90 -4.40
C VAL A 80 6.63 12.14 -5.66
N LYS A 81 7.89 12.53 -5.53
CA LYS A 81 8.83 12.68 -6.65
C LYS A 81 9.14 11.30 -7.22
N LEU A 82 9.06 11.16 -8.54
CA LEU A 82 9.31 9.91 -9.24
C LEU A 82 10.55 10.01 -10.13
N SER A 83 11.25 8.89 -10.29
CA SER A 83 12.31 8.75 -11.29
C SER A 83 11.73 8.76 -12.70
N ASN A 84 12.57 9.08 -13.69
CA ASN A 84 12.22 8.93 -15.10
C ASN A 84 12.47 7.51 -15.66
N ALA A 85 12.81 6.54 -14.80
CA ALA A 85 12.99 5.14 -15.21
C ALA A 85 11.65 4.46 -15.55
N ASN A 86 11.73 3.28 -16.17
CA ASN A 86 10.59 2.43 -16.47
C ASN A 86 10.84 0.99 -15.96
N PRO A 87 10.18 0.52 -14.89
CA PRO A 87 9.15 1.24 -14.12
C PRO A 87 9.73 2.38 -13.26
N PRO A 88 8.93 3.43 -12.98
CA PRO A 88 9.39 4.54 -12.16
C PRO A 88 9.51 4.13 -10.68
N THR A 89 10.48 4.70 -9.97
CA THR A 89 10.67 4.53 -8.52
C THR A 89 10.36 5.82 -7.77
N MET A 90 10.03 5.71 -6.48
CA MET A 90 9.85 6.87 -5.59
C MET A 90 11.22 7.43 -5.18
N LEU A 91 11.46 8.73 -5.41
CA LEU A 91 12.70 9.42 -5.06
C LEU A 91 12.57 10.29 -3.81
N GLY A 92 11.35 10.58 -3.38
CA GLY A 92 11.08 11.40 -2.20
C GLY A 92 9.60 11.71 -2.07
N LEU A 93 9.16 12.01 -0.85
CA LEU A 93 7.77 12.28 -0.53
C LEU A 93 7.69 13.52 0.37
N SER A 94 6.80 14.44 0.03
CA SER A 94 6.55 15.65 0.83
C SER A 94 5.04 15.87 0.95
N CYS A 95 4.54 16.05 2.16
CA CYS A 95 3.12 16.35 2.39
C CYS A 95 2.98 17.71 3.08
N ARG A 96 1.88 18.39 2.79
CA ARG A 96 1.49 19.65 3.42
C ARG A 96 0.01 19.62 3.74
#